data_AF-A0A8X7QF15-F1
#
_entry.id   AF-A0A8X7QF15-F1
#
_cell.length_a   1.000
_cell.length_b   1.000
_cell.length_c   1.000
_cell.angle_alpha   90.00
_cell.angle_beta   90.00
_cell.angle_gamma   90.00
#
_symmetry.space_group_name_H-M   'P 1'
#
loop_
_entity.id
_entity.type
_entity.pdbx_description
1 polymer ?
#
loop_
_entity_poly.entity_id
_entity_poly.type
_entity_poly.pdbx_seq_one_letter_code
_entity_poly.pdbx_strand_id
1 'polypeptide(L)'
;MMEFSKHMKALGELLFELLSEALGQNSSHLKDIDCAKSQVMFCQYYPPCPQPDLTLGLSKHTDFSYLTVLLQDNIGGLQVLHDQTWIDVPPVPRALVANMGDLLQVN
;
A
#
# COMPACT_ATOMS: atom_id res chain seq x y z
N MET A 1 -11.33 -12.65 -6.59
CA MET A 1 -11.50 -11.50 -5.66
C MET A 1 -11.58 -11.92 -4.21
N MET A 2 -12.53 -12.77 -3.80
CA MET A 2 -12.64 -13.22 -2.39
C MET A 2 -11.38 -13.92 -1.87
N GLU A 3 -10.82 -14.87 -2.63
CA GLU A 3 -9.58 -15.56 -2.22
C GLU A 3 -8.40 -14.60 -2.09
N PHE A 4 -8.21 -13.70 -3.06
CA PHE A 4 -7.17 -12.67 -2.99
C PHE A 4 -7.34 -11.79 -1.74
N SER A 5 -8.58 -11.33 -1.48
CA SER A 5 -8.94 -10.56 -0.29
C SER A 5 -8.57 -11.28 1.00
N LYS A 6 -8.84 -12.58 1.10
CA LYS A 6 -8.50 -13.40 2.26
C LYS A 6 -6.98 -13.52 2.47
N HIS A 7 -6.22 -13.75 1.40
CA HIS A 7 -4.75 -13.83 1.48
C HIS A 7 -4.13 -12.48 1.83
N MET A 8 -4.64 -11.38 1.28
CA MET A 8 -4.18 -10.04 1.63
C MET A 8 -4.50 -9.67 3.07
N LYS A 9 -5.64 -10.12 3.60
CA LYS A 9 -5.97 -9.95 5.02
C LYS A 9 -4.95 -10.64 5.91
N ALA A 10 -4.68 -11.92 5.64
CA ALA A 10 -3.71 -12.70 6.41
C ALA A 10 -2.30 -12.09 6.31
N LEU A 11 -1.91 -11.60 5.13
CA LEU A 11 -0.63 -10.90 4.95
C LEU A 11 -0.59 -9.58 5.74
N GLY A 12 -1.63 -8.76 5.69
CA GLY A 12 -1.71 -7.51 6.46
C GLY A 12 -1.63 -7.76 7.96
N GLU A 13 -2.34 -8.76 8.46
CA GLU A 13 -2.27 -9.23 9.84
C GLU A 13 -0.85 -9.63 10.25
N LEU A 14 -0.14 -10.38 9.42
CA LEU A 14 1.26 -10.75 9.66
C LEU A 14 2.18 -9.52 9.67
N LEU A 15 1.99 -8.58 8.73
CA LEU A 15 2.79 -7.36 8.66
C LEU A 15 2.59 -6.48 9.90
N PHE A 16 1.38 -6.39 10.44
CA PHE A 16 1.13 -5.67 11.69
C PHE A 16 1.83 -6.32 12.89
N GLU A 17 1.91 -7.65 12.94
CA GLU A 17 2.67 -8.34 14.00
C GLU A 17 4.16 -8.00 13.93
N LEU A 18 4.75 -8.13 12.74
CA LEU A 18 6.16 -7.82 12.51
C LEU A 18 6.49 -6.34 12.78
N LEU A 19 5.62 -5.42 12.40
CA LEU A 19 5.77 -4.00 12.69
C LEU A 19 5.71 -3.72 14.19
N SER A 20 4.82 -4.38 14.93
CA SER A 20 4.73 -4.23 16.37
C SER A 20 6.02 -4.69 17.06
N GLU A 21 6.56 -5.84 16.65
CA GLU A 21 7.84 -6.35 17.16
C GLU A 21 9.02 -5.43 16.81
N ALA A 22 9.07 -4.91 15.57
CA ALA A 22 10.11 -3.99 15.13
C ALA A 22 10.12 -2.67 15.93
N LEU A 23 8.97 -2.26 16.47
CA LEU A 23 8.82 -1.11 17.36
C LEU A 23 9.10 -1.45 18.84
N GLY A 24 9.52 -2.68 19.14
CA GLY A 24 9.80 -3.14 20.51
C GLY A 24 8.54 -3.40 21.34
N GLN A 25 7.37 -3.52 20.69
CA GLN A 25 6.10 -3.82 21.34
C GLN A 25 5.82 -5.33 21.32
N ASN A 26 4.74 -5.73 21.99
CA ASN A 26 4.18 -7.06 21.82
C ASN A 26 3.70 -7.24 20.38
N SER A 27 3.89 -8.41 19.78
CA SER A 27 3.47 -8.69 18.40
C SER A 27 1.97 -8.45 18.15
N SER A 28 1.11 -8.59 19.16
CA SER A 28 -0.32 -8.29 18.99
C SER A 28 -0.67 -6.79 19.05
N HIS A 29 0.27 -5.91 19.42
CA HIS A 29 -0.03 -4.52 19.78
C HIS A 29 -0.86 -3.76 18.74
N LEU A 30 -0.42 -3.71 17.47
CA LEU A 30 -1.15 -3.02 16.41
C LEU A 30 -2.51 -3.70 16.09
N LYS A 31 -2.62 -5.01 16.27
CA LYS A 31 -3.91 -5.71 16.12
C LYS A 31 -4.87 -5.36 17.25
N ASP A 32 -4.37 -5.27 18.48
CA ASP A 32 -5.16 -5.00 19.68
C ASP A 32 -5.73 -3.58 19.69
N ILE A 33 -5.09 -2.63 19.00
CA ILE A 33 -5.60 -1.27 18.75
C ILE A 33 -6.41 -1.17 17.43
N ASP A 34 -6.93 -2.30 16.95
CA ASP A 34 -7.83 -2.40 15.80
C ASP A 34 -7.22 -2.04 14.42
N CYS A 35 -5.89 -1.96 14.25
CA CYS A 35 -5.28 -1.62 12.94
C CYS A 35 -5.63 -2.62 11.83
N ALA A 36 -5.91 -3.88 12.17
CA ALA A 36 -6.25 -4.96 11.23
C ALA A 36 -7.78 -5.18 11.06
N LYS A 37 -8.63 -4.35 11.68
CA LYS A 37 -10.07 -4.62 11.79
C LYS A 37 -10.84 -4.43 10.49
N SER A 38 -10.38 -3.53 9.62
CA SER A 38 -11.04 -3.20 8.36
C SER A 38 -10.12 -3.45 7.17
N GLN A 39 -10.69 -3.93 6.07
CA GLN A 39 -10.02 -4.07 4.79
C GLN A 39 -10.90 -3.52 3.68
N VAL A 40 -10.32 -2.69 2.82
CA VAL A 40 -10.93 -2.20 1.59
C VAL A 40 -10.01 -2.55 0.43
N MET A 41 -10.59 -2.85 -0.73
CA MET A 41 -9.84 -3.19 -1.94
C MET A 41 -10.28 -2.30 -3.09
N PHE A 42 -9.30 -1.71 -3.76
CA PHE A 42 -9.51 -0.93 -4.97
C PHE A 42 -8.87 -1.66 -6.15
N CYS A 43 -9.61 -1.76 -7.26
CA CYS A 43 -9.08 -2.22 -8.53
C CYS A 43 -9.01 -1.00 -9.45
N GLN A 44 -7.80 -0.57 -9.77
CA GLN A 44 -7.56 0.59 -10.61
C GLN A 44 -7.20 0.16 -12.02
N TYR A 45 -7.74 0.86 -13.02
CA TYR A 45 -7.42 0.66 -14.43
C TYR A 45 -7.05 2.00 -15.04
N TYR A 46 -5.83 2.09 -15.57
CA TYR A 46 -5.28 3.29 -16.20
C TYR A 46 -5.20 3.05 -17.72
N PRO A 47 -6.10 3.61 -18.53
CA PRO A 47 -6.05 3.42 -19.98
C PRO A 47 -4.84 4.13 -20.60
N PRO A 48 -4.38 3.69 -21.79
CA PRO A 48 -3.37 4.42 -22.57
C PRO A 48 -3.78 5.89 -22.79
N CYS A 49 -2.86 6.81 -22.49
CA CYS A 49 -3.10 8.24 -22.61
C CYS A 49 -2.36 8.82 -23.83
N PRO A 50 -3.02 9.56 -24.74
CA PRO A 50 -2.35 10.21 -25.88
C PRO A 50 -1.40 11.34 -25.48
N GLN A 51 -1.60 11.94 -24.29
CA GLN A 51 -0.82 13.07 -23.78
C GLN A 51 -0.38 12.80 -22.32
N PRO A 52 0.51 11.81 -22.11
CA PRO A 52 0.89 11.36 -20.76
C PRO A 52 1.57 12.47 -19.95
N ASP A 53 2.34 13.35 -20.58
CA ASP A 53 3.03 14.46 -19.89
C ASP A 53 2.09 15.57 -19.40
N LEU A 54 0.82 15.55 -19.84
CA LEU A 54 -0.20 16.54 -19.48
C LEU A 54 -1.32 15.94 -18.63
N THR A 55 -1.25 14.64 -18.30
CA THR A 55 -2.33 13.92 -17.65
C THR A 55 -1.80 13.10 -16.48
N LEU A 56 -2.51 13.14 -15.34
CA LEU A 56 -2.23 12.24 -14.22
C LEU A 56 -3.21 11.08 -14.23
N GLY A 57 -2.69 9.85 -14.11
CA GLY A 57 -3.54 8.66 -13.89
C GLY A 57 -4.27 8.74 -12.54
N LEU A 58 -3.55 9.16 -11.50
CA LEU A 58 -4.06 9.43 -10.16
C LEU A 58 -3.38 10.69 -9.61
N SER A 59 -4.15 11.54 -8.93
CA SER A 59 -3.58 12.75 -8.31
C SER A 59 -2.64 12.37 -7.16
N LYS A 60 -1.64 13.20 -6.88
CA LYS A 60 -0.78 13.04 -5.69
C LYS A 60 -1.65 12.98 -4.42
N HIS A 61 -1.38 12.01 -3.57
CA HIS A 61 -2.11 11.80 -2.32
C HIS A 61 -1.26 10.97 -1.36
N THR A 62 -1.72 10.87 -0.12
CA THR A 62 -1.34 9.86 0.86
C THR A 62 -2.52 8.93 1.08
N ASP A 63 -2.24 7.73 1.57
CA ASP A 63 -3.28 6.73 1.82
C ASP A 63 -3.91 6.95 3.19
N PHE A 64 -5.24 7.10 3.21
CA PHE A 64 -6.02 7.11 4.45
C PHE A 64 -6.24 5.67 4.96
N SER A 65 -5.15 5.01 5.35
CA SER A 65 -5.10 3.64 5.87
C SER A 65 -4.01 3.52 6.94
N TYR A 66 -3.92 2.37 7.61
CA TYR A 66 -2.72 2.04 8.40
C TYR A 66 -1.60 1.48 7.51
N LEU A 67 -1.95 0.56 6.63
CA LEU A 67 -1.04 -0.12 5.72
C LEU A 67 -1.75 -0.37 4.40
N THR A 68 -1.10 -0.07 3.30
CA THR A 68 -1.53 -0.45 1.95
C THR A 68 -0.61 -1.53 1.41
N VAL A 69 -1.20 -2.56 0.80
CA VAL A 69 -0.48 -3.58 0.03
C VAL A 69 -1.00 -3.55 -1.40
N LEU A 70 -0.10 -3.27 -2.35
CA LEU A 70 -0.40 -3.04 -3.75
C LEU A 70 0.22 -4.14 -4.62
N LEU A 71 -0.61 -4.71 -5.49
CA LEU A 71 -0.17 -5.55 -6.60
C LEU A 71 -0.17 -4.69 -7.88
N GLN A 72 1.00 -4.58 -8.52
CA GLN A 72 1.15 -3.87 -9.80
C GLN A 72 1.08 -4.85 -10.98
N ASP A 73 0.70 -4.34 -12.15
CA ASP A 73 0.95 -5.00 -13.42
C ASP A 73 2.41 -4.82 -13.86
N ASN A 74 2.74 -5.20 -15.09
CA ASN A 74 4.08 -5.07 -15.65
C ASN A 74 4.32 -3.77 -16.44
N ILE A 75 3.36 -2.85 -16.47
CA ILE A 75 3.46 -1.60 -17.24
C ILE A 75 4.21 -0.53 -16.42
N GLY A 76 3.95 -0.47 -15.11
CA GLY A 76 4.54 0.52 -14.21
C GLY A 76 3.71 1.82 -14.14
N GLY A 77 4.34 2.90 -13.68
CA GLY A 77 3.70 4.22 -13.51
C GLY A 77 3.41 4.64 -12.06
N LEU A 78 3.69 3.77 -11.08
CA LEU A 78 3.70 4.18 -9.67
C LEU A 78 4.93 5.05 -9.40
N GLN A 79 4.70 6.19 -8.75
CA GLN A 79 5.75 7.07 -8.27
C GLN A 79 5.51 7.41 -6.80
N VAL A 80 6.59 7.54 -6.04
CA VAL A 80 6.57 8.01 -4.65
C VAL A 80 7.33 9.33 -4.54
N LEU A 81 6.81 10.26 -3.74
CA LEU A 81 7.47 11.53 -3.50
C LEU A 81 8.43 11.38 -2.29
N HIS A 82 9.72 11.56 -2.52
CA HIS A 82 10.76 11.52 -1.50
C HIS A 82 11.69 12.72 -1.66
N ASP A 83 11.91 13.49 -0.60
CA ASP A 83 12.73 14.72 -0.63
C ASP A 83 12.40 15.65 -1.81
N GLN A 84 11.10 15.95 -1.98
CA GLN A 84 10.58 16.79 -3.07
C GLN A 84 10.82 16.26 -4.49
N THR A 85 11.26 15.01 -4.62
CA THR A 85 11.58 14.36 -5.89
C THR A 85 10.67 13.15 -6.08
N TRP A 86 10.09 13.01 -7.26
CA TRP A 86 9.34 11.81 -7.62
C TRP A 86 10.30 10.69 -8.01
N ILE A 87 10.13 9.53 -7.39
CA ILE A 87 10.91 8.32 -7.63
C ILE A 87 9.98 7.26 -8.20
N ASP A 88 10.36 6.70 -9.35
CA ASP A 88 9.63 5.58 -9.95
C ASP A 88 9.75 4.32 -9.09
N VAL A 89 8.64 3.60 -8.94
CA VAL A 89 8.59 2.28 -8.33
C VAL A 89 8.38 1.25 -9.44
N PRO A 90 9.47 0.72 -10.05
CA PRO A 90 9.36 -0.22 -11.15
C PRO A 90 8.69 -1.52 -10.68
N PRO A 91 7.77 -2.11 -11.47
CA PRO A 91 7.18 -3.39 -11.12
C PRO A 91 8.24 -4.49 -11.00
N VAL A 92 8.21 -5.22 -9.89
CA VAL A 92 9.06 -6.40 -9.70
C VAL A 92 8.20 -7.66 -9.84
N PRO A 93 8.54 -8.59 -10.75
CA PRO A 93 7.78 -9.82 -10.91
C PRO A 93 7.63 -10.58 -9.59
N ARG A 94 6.39 -10.95 -9.26
CA ARG A 94 6.02 -11.69 -8.03
C ARG A 94 6.28 -10.92 -6.72
N ALA A 95 6.44 -9.61 -6.79
CA ALA A 95 6.50 -8.75 -5.60
C ALA A 95 5.17 -8.04 -5.37
N LEU A 96 4.99 -7.60 -4.12
CA LEU A 96 3.97 -6.65 -3.70
C LEU A 96 4.69 -5.40 -3.20
N VAL A 97 4.08 -4.24 -3.40
CA VAL A 97 4.51 -2.99 -2.76
C VAL A 97 3.73 -2.84 -1.47
N ALA A 98 4.41 -2.46 -0.39
CA ALA A 98 3.76 -2.10 0.87
C ALA A 98 4.16 -0.67 1.24
N ASN A 99 3.20 0.15 1.65
CA ASN A 99 3.44 1.49 2.15
C ASN A 99 2.60 1.77 3.40
N MET A 100 3.16 2.57 4.29
CA MET A 100 2.47 3.05 5.48
C MET A 100 1.48 4.15 5.08
N GLY A 101 0.29 4.13 5.68
CA GLY A 101 -0.70 5.17 5.50
C GLY A 101 -0.74 6.15 6.68
N ASP A 102 -1.54 7.20 6.52
CA ASP A 102 -1.61 8.32 7.45
C ASP A 102 -2.02 7.89 8.87
N LEU A 103 -2.85 6.85 9.00
CA LEU A 103 -3.34 6.39 10.30
C LEU A 103 -2.25 5.71 11.13
N LEU A 104 -1.23 5.11 10.49
CA LEU A 104 -0.11 4.52 11.21
C LEU A 104 0.92 5.57 11.65
N GLN A 105 1.03 6.69 10.92
CA GLN A 105 1.93 7.79 11.25
C GLN A 105 1.51 8.58 12.49
N VAL A 106 0.22 8.59 12.81
CA VAL A 106 -0.34 9.34 13.96
C VAL A 106 -0.21 8.57 15.28
N ASN A 107 0.15 7.29 15.23
CA ASN A 107 0.28 6.40 16.40
C ASN A 107 1.66 6.45 17.05
#